data_AF-A0A7C1Q4B4-F1
#
_entry.id   AF-A0A7C1Q4B4-F1
#
_cell.length_a   1.000
_cell.length_b   1.000
_cell.length_c   1.000
_cell.angle_alpha   90.00
_cell.angle_beta   90.00
_cell.angle_gamma   90.00
#
_symmetry.space_group_name_H-M   'P 1'
#
loop_
_entity.id
_entity.type
_entity.pdbx_description
1 polymer ?
#
loop_
_entity_poly.entity_id
_entity_poly.type
_entity_poly.pdbx_seq_one_letter_code
_entity_poly.pdbx_strand_id
1 'polypeptide(L)'
;MLRCTNRKRMKKENNQQHLIIGAGEVGKSLYNVLKPHYSVTLRDVDGHTKETFEILHICYPYVDNFIETTKGYIKKYNSELVIIHSTVPVGTTRKIAQFAVHSPIRGAHPNLENSIKVFVKYFGGQNAEKASRYFSDINIETKAFDKSETTELSKILSTTYYAWNVLFAKEVKRICDEFGLDFGDVYTVPNQDYNKGYTKLGLERVVRPVLKYVPGSIGGHCLIPNCELLDAWITDIIKDRNKEY
;
A
#
# COMPACT_ATOMS: atom_id res chain seq x y z
N MET A 1 48.32 2.54 -24.31
CA MET A 1 47.35 1.59 -23.71
C MET A 1 46.20 2.37 -23.10
N LEU A 2 45.02 1.76 -23.05
CA LEU A 2 43.71 2.40 -23.23
C LEU A 2 43.30 3.44 -22.17
N ARG A 3 42.73 4.56 -22.66
CA ARG A 3 41.88 5.49 -21.89
C ARG A 3 40.55 4.81 -21.57
N CYS A 4 40.24 4.67 -20.30
CA CYS A 4 38.94 4.23 -19.81
C CYS A 4 37.92 5.35 -20.04
N THR A 5 37.04 5.19 -21.03
CA THR A 5 35.95 6.14 -21.29
C THR A 5 34.76 5.81 -20.40
N ASN A 6 34.45 6.74 -19.49
CA ASN A 6 33.17 6.80 -18.77
C ASN A 6 32.01 6.86 -19.77
N ARG A 7 31.42 5.72 -20.11
CA ARG A 7 30.11 5.69 -20.78
C ARG A 7 29.05 6.09 -19.76
N LYS A 8 28.65 7.36 -19.80
CA LYS A 8 27.35 7.80 -19.28
C LYS A 8 26.29 6.84 -19.85
N ARG A 9 25.62 6.07 -19.00
CA ARG A 9 24.42 5.30 -19.37
C ARG A 9 23.41 6.31 -19.91
N MET A 10 23.20 6.32 -21.23
CA MET A 10 22.09 7.03 -21.85
C MET A 10 20.79 6.51 -21.25
N LYS A 11 19.95 7.40 -20.70
CA LYS A 11 18.56 7.08 -20.36
C LYS A 11 17.89 6.61 -21.65
N LYS A 12 17.55 5.33 -21.74
CA LYS A 12 16.66 4.83 -22.77
C LYS A 12 15.30 5.45 -22.48
N GLU A 13 14.80 6.32 -23.36
CA GLU A 13 13.41 6.78 -23.28
C GLU A 13 12.53 5.53 -23.41
N ASN A 14 11.96 5.10 -22.28
CA ASN A 14 11.08 3.96 -22.22
C ASN A 14 9.72 4.46 -22.72
N ASN A 15 9.41 4.13 -23.98
CA ASN A 15 8.29 4.68 -24.74
C ASN A 15 6.91 4.13 -24.31
N GLN A 16 6.83 3.38 -23.22
CA GLN A 16 5.58 2.76 -22.79
C GLN A 16 4.58 3.82 -22.30
N GLN A 17 3.34 3.68 -22.75
CA GLN A 17 2.24 4.59 -22.43
C GLN A 17 1.48 4.09 -21.19
N HIS A 18 1.57 4.84 -20.09
CA HIS A 18 0.88 4.55 -18.83
C HIS A 18 -0.36 5.44 -18.67
N LEU A 19 -1.49 4.84 -18.31
CA LEU A 19 -2.70 5.55 -17.90
C LEU A 19 -2.99 5.29 -16.43
N ILE A 20 -3.08 6.35 -15.63
CA ILE A 20 -3.53 6.29 -14.24
C ILE A 20 -4.99 6.73 -14.16
N ILE A 21 -5.85 5.88 -13.63
CA ILE A 21 -7.27 6.16 -13.39
C ILE A 21 -7.49 6.45 -11.90
N GLY A 22 -7.99 7.66 -11.61
CA GLY A 22 -8.28 8.18 -10.28
C GLY A 22 -7.23 9.20 -9.83
N ALA A 23 -7.57 10.49 -9.79
CA ALA A 23 -6.65 11.58 -9.44
C ALA A 23 -6.71 11.99 -7.96
N GLY A 24 -7.03 11.02 -7.09
CA GLY A 24 -6.86 11.14 -5.64
C GLY A 24 -5.38 11.15 -5.23
N GLU A 25 -5.13 11.07 -3.92
CA GLU A 25 -3.77 11.15 -3.35
C GLU A 25 -2.85 10.06 -3.92
N VAL A 26 -3.32 8.81 -4.00
CA VAL A 26 -2.57 7.69 -4.57
C VAL A 26 -2.21 7.93 -6.05
N GLY A 27 -3.18 8.31 -6.87
CA GLY A 27 -2.95 8.48 -8.31
C GLY A 27 -2.02 9.66 -8.61
N LYS A 28 -2.17 10.78 -7.90
CA LYS A 28 -1.27 11.94 -8.00
C LYS A 28 0.16 11.59 -7.59
N SER A 29 0.34 10.89 -6.48
CA SER A 29 1.68 10.48 -6.05
C SER A 29 2.31 9.49 -7.02
N LEU A 30 1.54 8.53 -7.54
CA LEU A 30 2.03 7.58 -8.54
C LEU A 30 2.42 8.30 -9.85
N TYR A 31 1.61 9.26 -10.30
CA TYR A 31 1.92 10.09 -11.46
C TYR A 31 3.25 10.81 -11.32
N ASN A 32 3.48 11.46 -10.17
CA ASN A 32 4.72 12.19 -9.90
C ASN A 32 5.96 11.28 -9.82
N VAL A 33 5.78 10.03 -9.39
CA VAL A 33 6.84 9.01 -9.38
C VAL A 33 7.17 8.53 -10.79
N LEU A 34 6.18 8.27 -11.63
CA LEU A 34 6.38 7.64 -12.95
C LEU A 34 6.72 8.64 -14.07
N LYS A 35 6.14 9.85 -14.04
CA LYS A 35 6.28 10.86 -15.11
C LYS A 35 7.73 11.22 -15.50
N PRO A 36 8.73 11.26 -14.59
CA PRO A 36 10.12 11.55 -14.97
C PRO A 36 10.81 10.43 -15.78
N HIS A 37 10.14 9.30 -15.97
CA HIS A 37 10.71 8.07 -16.52
C HIS A 37 9.90 7.47 -17.69
N TYR A 38 8.60 7.76 -17.76
CA TYR A 38 7.66 7.17 -18.72
C TYR A 38 6.71 8.23 -19.29
N SER A 39 6.01 7.89 -20.39
CA SER A 39 4.86 8.66 -20.85
C SER A 39 3.65 8.32 -19.98
N VAL A 40 3.21 9.25 -19.13
CA VAL A 40 2.16 9.00 -18.14
C VAL A 40 1.03 10.02 -18.31
N THR A 41 -0.18 9.51 -18.46
CA THR A 41 -1.42 10.29 -18.44
C THR A 41 -2.18 10.00 -17.15
N LEU A 42 -2.59 11.06 -16.43
CA LEU A 42 -3.47 10.97 -15.28
C LEU A 42 -4.87 11.38 -15.68
N ARG A 43 -5.86 10.56 -15.33
CA ARG A 43 -7.26 10.78 -15.66
C ARG A 43 -8.14 10.55 -14.43
N ASP A 44 -9.04 11.49 -14.17
CA ASP A 44 -10.15 11.30 -13.24
C ASP A 44 -11.46 10.98 -13.99
N VAL A 45 -12.58 10.86 -13.27
CA VAL A 45 -13.91 10.45 -13.80
C VAL A 45 -14.25 11.16 -15.12
N ASP A 46 -14.13 12.49 -15.14
CA ASP A 46 -14.36 13.33 -16.31
C ASP A 46 -13.04 13.54 -17.06
N GLY A 47 -12.88 12.82 -18.15
CA GLY A 47 -11.71 12.96 -19.01
C GLY A 47 -11.85 12.13 -20.26
N HIS A 48 -11.42 12.68 -21.39
CA HIS A 48 -11.32 11.95 -22.65
C HIS A 48 -9.86 11.94 -23.09
N THR A 49 -9.35 10.76 -23.35
CA THR A 49 -8.09 10.56 -24.06
C THR A 49 -8.41 9.60 -25.22
N LYS A 50 -7.84 9.88 -26.39
CA LYS A 50 -8.01 9.08 -27.62
C LYS A 50 -6.86 8.08 -27.82
N GLU A 51 -6.00 7.93 -26.81
CA GLU A 51 -4.76 7.16 -26.90
C GLU A 51 -4.97 5.72 -26.45
N THR A 52 -4.23 4.81 -27.07
CA THR A 52 -4.05 3.44 -26.59
C THR A 52 -2.98 3.44 -25.51
N PHE A 53 -3.24 2.77 -24.39
CA PHE A 53 -2.30 2.68 -23.28
C PHE A 53 -1.91 1.25 -23.02
N GLU A 54 -0.61 0.99 -22.98
CA GLU A 54 -0.05 -0.34 -22.72
C GLU A 54 -0.32 -0.78 -21.27
N ILE A 55 -0.25 0.17 -20.33
CA ILE A 55 -0.33 -0.10 -18.90
C ILE A 55 -1.41 0.76 -18.25
N LEU A 56 -2.37 0.11 -17.61
CA LEU A 56 -3.45 0.73 -16.88
C LEU A 56 -3.21 0.62 -15.37
N HIS A 57 -3.14 1.74 -14.68
CA HIS A 57 -3.05 1.83 -13.23
C HIS A 57 -4.40 2.21 -12.64
N ILE A 58 -4.91 1.40 -11.73
CA ILE A 58 -6.19 1.62 -11.04
C ILE A 58 -5.93 2.17 -9.65
N CYS A 59 -6.32 3.42 -9.40
CA CYS A 59 -6.02 4.17 -8.18
C CYS A 59 -7.26 4.78 -7.50
N TYR A 60 -8.47 4.43 -7.94
CA TYR A 60 -9.71 4.86 -7.29
C TYR A 60 -10.16 3.89 -6.18
N PRO A 61 -10.90 4.34 -5.15
CA PRO A 61 -11.28 3.48 -4.03
C PRO A 61 -12.11 2.26 -4.42
N TYR A 62 -12.06 1.20 -3.61
CA TYR A 62 -12.99 0.09 -3.75
C TYR A 62 -14.40 0.54 -3.37
N VAL A 63 -15.30 0.53 -4.36
CA VAL A 63 -16.71 0.93 -4.25
C VAL A 63 -17.59 -0.07 -4.99
N ASP A 64 -18.91 0.08 -4.87
CA ASP A 64 -19.85 -0.71 -5.65
C ASP A 64 -19.51 -0.61 -7.15
N ASN A 65 -19.60 -1.75 -7.84
CA ASN A 65 -19.23 -1.89 -9.26
C ASN A 65 -17.73 -1.67 -9.58
N PHE A 66 -16.82 -1.68 -8.60
CA PHE A 66 -15.37 -1.55 -8.85
C PHE A 66 -14.85 -2.52 -9.93
N ILE A 67 -15.29 -3.78 -9.88
CA ILE A 67 -14.88 -4.83 -10.83
C ILE A 67 -15.35 -4.50 -12.25
N GLU A 68 -16.64 -4.20 -12.42
CA GLU A 68 -17.22 -3.91 -13.74
C GLU A 68 -16.72 -2.59 -14.32
N THR A 69 -16.54 -1.57 -13.47
CA THR A 69 -15.90 -0.31 -13.85
C THR A 69 -14.47 -0.53 -14.34
N THR A 70 -13.68 -1.35 -13.62
CA THR A 70 -12.31 -1.67 -14.05
C THR A 70 -12.31 -2.41 -15.38
N LYS A 71 -13.15 -3.44 -15.55
CA LYS A 71 -13.30 -4.15 -16.83
C LYS A 71 -13.69 -3.21 -17.97
N GLY A 72 -14.56 -2.25 -17.69
CA GLY A 72 -14.95 -1.19 -18.64
C GLY A 72 -13.75 -0.37 -19.12
N TYR A 73 -12.86 0.04 -18.21
CA TYR A 73 -11.63 0.74 -18.60
C TYR A 73 -10.66 -0.14 -19.37
N ILE A 74 -10.49 -1.41 -18.98
CA ILE A 74 -9.65 -2.37 -19.70
C ILE A 74 -10.12 -2.50 -21.16
N LYS A 75 -11.43 -2.70 -21.37
CA LYS A 75 -12.02 -2.80 -22.71
C LYS A 75 -11.87 -1.49 -23.50
N LYS A 76 -12.08 -0.34 -22.85
CA LYS A 76 -12.02 0.98 -23.48
C LYS A 76 -10.62 1.31 -24.01
N TYR A 77 -9.57 0.94 -23.27
CA TYR A 77 -8.19 1.32 -23.59
C TYR A 77 -7.35 0.19 -24.18
N ASN A 78 -7.91 -1.03 -24.26
CA ASN A 78 -7.25 -2.22 -24.79
C ASN A 78 -5.85 -2.47 -24.17
N SER A 79 -5.74 -2.26 -22.86
CA SER A 79 -4.46 -2.33 -22.15
C SER A 79 -3.99 -3.77 -21.93
N GLU A 80 -2.70 -4.01 -22.15
CA GLU A 80 -2.08 -5.33 -22.04
C GLU A 80 -1.70 -5.70 -20.60
N LEU A 81 -1.50 -4.68 -19.76
CA LEU A 81 -1.18 -4.86 -18.34
C LEU A 81 -2.06 -3.93 -17.49
N VAL A 82 -2.60 -4.48 -16.41
CA VAL A 82 -3.42 -3.74 -15.44
C VAL A 82 -2.80 -3.91 -14.07
N ILE A 83 -2.55 -2.80 -13.39
CA ILE A 83 -1.98 -2.76 -12.05
C ILE A 83 -2.96 -2.06 -11.12
N ILE A 84 -3.50 -2.81 -10.17
CA ILE A 84 -4.45 -2.31 -9.17
C ILE A 84 -3.67 -1.87 -7.94
N HIS A 85 -3.76 -0.58 -7.62
CA HIS A 85 -3.08 0.03 -6.48
C HIS A 85 -4.00 0.26 -5.27
N SER A 86 -5.31 0.23 -5.50
CA SER A 86 -6.35 0.32 -4.47
C SER A 86 -6.28 -0.86 -3.52
N THR A 87 -6.54 -0.63 -2.23
CA THR A 87 -6.81 -1.75 -1.31
C THR A 87 -8.17 -2.34 -1.68
N VAL A 88 -8.22 -3.65 -1.90
CA VAL A 88 -9.41 -4.37 -2.35
C VAL A 88 -9.60 -5.67 -1.56
N PRO A 89 -10.83 -6.21 -1.46
CA PRO A 89 -11.07 -7.53 -0.88
C PRO A 89 -10.31 -8.63 -1.62
N VAL A 90 -9.98 -9.71 -0.90
CA VAL A 90 -9.24 -10.84 -1.45
C VAL A 90 -10.01 -11.49 -2.61
N GLY A 91 -9.32 -11.72 -3.72
CA GLY A 91 -9.84 -12.28 -4.96
C GLY A 91 -10.40 -11.25 -5.93
N THR A 92 -10.35 -9.95 -5.63
CA THR A 92 -10.88 -8.89 -6.50
C THR A 92 -10.13 -8.82 -7.82
N THR A 93 -8.80 -8.82 -7.78
CA THR A 93 -7.95 -8.72 -8.98
C THR A 93 -8.18 -9.88 -9.94
N ARG A 94 -8.28 -11.11 -9.40
CA ARG A 94 -8.59 -12.31 -10.18
C ARG A 94 -9.95 -12.22 -10.89
N LYS A 95 -10.96 -11.61 -10.26
CA LYS A 95 -12.29 -11.39 -10.84
C LYS A 95 -12.30 -10.33 -11.95
N ILE A 96 -11.31 -9.42 -11.97
CA ILE A 96 -11.17 -8.38 -12.99
C ILE A 96 -10.58 -8.97 -14.27
N ALA A 97 -9.39 -9.57 -14.18
CA ALA A 97 -8.73 -10.24 -15.31
C ALA A 97 -7.58 -11.12 -14.82
N GLN A 98 -7.34 -12.25 -15.50
CA GLN A 98 -6.22 -13.15 -15.17
C GLN A 98 -4.84 -12.47 -15.33
N PHE A 99 -4.72 -11.54 -16.27
CA PHE A 99 -3.50 -10.79 -16.54
C PHE A 99 -3.31 -9.55 -15.65
N ALA A 100 -4.29 -9.23 -14.79
CA ALA A 100 -4.19 -8.11 -13.85
C ALA A 100 -3.28 -8.45 -12.66
N VAL A 101 -2.65 -7.42 -12.11
CA VAL A 101 -1.71 -7.50 -11.00
C VAL A 101 -2.17 -6.59 -9.88
N HIS A 102 -2.09 -7.05 -8.64
CA HIS A 102 -2.32 -6.21 -7.47
C HIS A 102 -1.00 -5.71 -6.88
N SER A 103 -0.89 -4.40 -6.71
CA SER A 103 0.29 -3.73 -6.15
C SER A 103 -0.12 -2.61 -5.19
N PRO A 104 -0.50 -2.94 -3.95
CA PRO A 104 -1.05 -1.98 -3.01
C PRO A 104 -0.02 -0.90 -2.64
N ILE A 105 -0.48 0.32 -2.36
CA ILE A 105 0.39 1.38 -1.85
C ILE A 105 0.69 1.15 -0.36
N ARG A 106 1.97 1.31 0.01
CA ARG A 106 2.46 1.31 1.39
C ARG A 106 3.04 2.69 1.67
N GLY A 107 2.80 3.20 2.87
CA GLY A 107 3.21 4.55 3.24
C GLY A 107 2.25 5.21 4.21
N ALA A 108 2.63 6.41 4.65
CA ALA A 108 1.79 7.29 5.45
C ALA A 108 1.44 8.54 4.64
N HIS A 109 0.19 8.97 4.77
CA HIS A 109 -0.27 10.23 4.20
C HIS A 109 0.33 11.42 4.98
N PRO A 110 0.52 12.58 4.32
CA PRO A 110 0.19 12.88 2.91
C PRO A 110 1.32 12.55 1.91
N ASN A 111 2.55 12.25 2.35
CA ASN A 111 3.70 12.09 1.46
C ASN A 111 3.86 10.65 0.93
N LEU A 112 2.91 10.24 0.07
CA LEU A 112 2.95 8.93 -0.56
C LEU A 112 4.05 8.81 -1.63
N GLU A 113 4.49 9.90 -2.26
CA GLU A 113 5.56 9.85 -3.27
C GLU A 113 6.86 9.30 -2.69
N ASN A 114 7.28 9.82 -1.53
CA ASN A 114 8.47 9.32 -0.86
C ASN A 114 8.27 7.88 -0.39
N SER A 115 7.07 7.56 0.09
CA SER A 115 6.74 6.19 0.52
C SER A 115 6.85 5.19 -0.64
N ILE A 116 6.35 5.53 -1.83
CA ILE A 116 6.44 4.68 -3.03
C ILE A 116 7.91 4.44 -3.43
N LYS A 117 8.79 5.42 -3.23
CA LYS A 117 10.22 5.32 -3.55
C LYS A 117 11.03 4.52 -2.53
N VAL A 118 10.66 4.58 -1.25
CA VAL A 118 11.44 4.00 -0.14
C VAL A 118 11.02 2.56 0.20
N PHE A 119 9.71 2.27 0.22
CA PHE A 119 9.25 0.94 0.60
C PHE A 119 9.37 -0.04 -0.56
N VAL A 120 9.75 -1.29 -0.23
CA VAL A 120 9.63 -2.41 -1.18
C VAL A 120 8.19 -2.50 -1.68
N LYS A 121 8.03 -2.33 -2.99
CA LYS A 121 6.74 -2.39 -3.67
C LYS A 121 6.42 -3.82 -4.05
N TYR A 122 5.31 -4.32 -3.51
CA TYR A 122 4.86 -5.69 -3.76
C TYR A 122 3.95 -5.76 -4.98
N PHE A 123 4.07 -6.85 -5.74
CA PHE A 123 3.25 -7.16 -6.91
C PHE A 123 2.74 -8.59 -6.77
N GLY A 124 1.45 -8.82 -6.96
CA GLY A 124 0.83 -10.13 -6.86
C GLY A 124 -0.01 -10.44 -8.10
N GLY A 125 0.17 -11.62 -8.69
CA GLY A 125 -0.59 -12.10 -9.85
C GLY A 125 0.33 -12.67 -10.93
N GLN A 126 -0.27 -13.27 -11.97
CA GLN A 126 0.49 -13.98 -13.01
C GLN A 126 1.51 -13.08 -13.73
N ASN A 127 1.19 -11.81 -13.92
CA ASN A 127 2.07 -10.81 -14.55
C ASN A 127 2.87 -9.98 -13.54
N ALA A 128 2.96 -10.39 -12.27
CA ALA A 128 3.62 -9.61 -11.22
C ALA A 128 5.08 -9.30 -11.56
N GLU A 129 5.82 -10.26 -12.10
CA GLU A 129 7.22 -10.08 -12.55
C GLU A 129 7.35 -9.12 -13.74
N LYS A 130 6.37 -9.12 -14.66
CA LYS A 130 6.34 -8.15 -15.77
C LYS A 130 6.06 -6.74 -15.21
N ALA A 131 5.09 -6.63 -14.30
CA ALA A 131 4.68 -5.36 -13.69
C ALA A 131 5.78 -4.76 -12.79
N SER A 132 6.48 -5.59 -12.01
CA SER A 132 7.52 -5.14 -11.08
C SER A 132 8.69 -4.48 -11.80
N ARG A 133 9.03 -4.95 -13.02
CA ARG A 133 10.14 -4.41 -13.83
C ARG A 133 10.00 -2.92 -14.14
N TYR A 134 8.79 -2.44 -14.43
CA TYR A 134 8.53 -1.01 -14.65
C TYR A 134 8.84 -0.14 -13.43
N PHE A 135 8.85 -0.72 -12.23
CA PHE A 135 9.20 0.01 -11.01
C PHE A 135 10.67 -0.20 -10.64
N SER A 136 11.22 -1.40 -10.84
CA SER A 136 12.66 -1.64 -10.60
C SER A 136 13.56 -0.89 -11.57
N ASP A 137 13.14 -0.69 -12.82
CA ASP A 137 13.87 0.09 -13.83
C ASP A 137 14.07 1.56 -13.43
N ILE A 138 13.23 2.06 -12.52
CA ILE A 138 13.32 3.40 -11.94
C ILE A 138 13.88 3.39 -10.51
N ASN A 139 14.57 2.31 -10.13
CA ASN A 139 15.23 2.08 -8.85
C ASN A 139 14.28 2.00 -7.63
N ILE A 140 13.04 1.56 -7.82
CA ILE A 140 12.16 1.19 -6.71
C ILE A 140 12.38 -0.29 -6.40
N GLU A 141 12.69 -0.62 -5.16
CA GLU A 141 12.83 -2.02 -4.75
C GLU A 141 11.47 -2.73 -4.91
N THR A 142 11.47 -3.90 -5.54
CA THR A 142 10.23 -4.63 -5.81
C THR A 142 10.32 -6.08 -5.38
N LYS A 143 9.15 -6.67 -5.09
CA LYS A 143 9.01 -8.12 -4.88
C LYS A 143 7.72 -8.61 -5.52
N ALA A 144 7.83 -9.66 -6.32
CA ALA A 144 6.69 -10.30 -6.97
C ALA A 144 6.24 -11.56 -6.23
N PHE A 145 4.95 -11.85 -6.32
CA PHE A 145 4.28 -13.04 -5.81
C PHE A 145 3.33 -13.58 -6.88
N ASP A 146 3.19 -14.91 -6.96
CA ASP A 146 2.43 -15.55 -8.04
C ASP A 146 0.92 -15.24 -8.00
N LYS A 147 0.38 -14.95 -6.81
CA LYS A 147 -1.05 -14.74 -6.56
C LYS A 147 -1.34 -13.30 -6.16
N SER A 148 -2.36 -12.69 -6.77
CA SER A 148 -2.83 -11.35 -6.38
C SER A 148 -3.40 -11.35 -4.97
N GLU A 149 -4.02 -12.47 -4.57
CA GLU A 149 -4.58 -12.68 -3.24
C GLU A 149 -3.54 -12.52 -2.13
N THR A 150 -2.27 -12.86 -2.41
CA THR A 150 -1.16 -12.67 -1.48
C THR A 150 -0.99 -11.20 -1.11
N THR A 151 -0.97 -10.30 -2.10
CA THR A 151 -0.77 -8.87 -1.84
C THR A 151 -2.06 -8.19 -1.39
N GLU A 152 -3.24 -8.67 -1.81
CA GLU A 152 -4.55 -8.20 -1.33
C GLU A 152 -4.68 -8.46 0.18
N LEU A 153 -4.50 -9.72 0.60
CA LEU A 153 -4.58 -10.10 2.00
C LEU A 153 -3.47 -9.47 2.84
N SER A 154 -2.23 -9.43 2.32
CA SER A 154 -1.10 -8.81 3.01
C SER A 154 -1.36 -7.34 3.33
N LYS A 155 -1.97 -6.58 2.42
CA LYS A 155 -2.28 -5.17 2.66
C LYS A 155 -3.32 -5.01 3.75
N ILE A 156 -4.41 -5.78 3.70
CA ILE A 156 -5.48 -5.73 4.71
C ILE A 156 -4.90 -6.07 6.08
N LEU A 157 -4.25 -7.23 6.22
CA LEU A 157 -3.68 -7.69 7.49
C LEU A 157 -2.58 -6.77 8.03
N SER A 158 -1.78 -6.14 7.16
CA SER A 158 -0.80 -5.15 7.59
C SER A 158 -1.45 -3.96 8.29
N THR A 159 -2.58 -3.46 7.75
CA THR A 159 -3.31 -2.35 8.38
C THR A 159 -4.13 -2.80 9.58
N THR A 160 -4.70 -4.01 9.56
CA THR A 160 -5.39 -4.62 10.70
C THR A 160 -4.45 -4.79 11.89
N TYR A 161 -3.23 -5.28 11.66
CA TYR A 161 -2.22 -5.41 12.71
C TYR A 161 -1.86 -4.04 13.33
N TYR A 162 -1.69 -3.02 12.49
CA TYR A 162 -1.43 -1.68 13.02
C TYR A 162 -2.62 -1.13 13.82
N ALA A 163 -3.85 -1.28 13.32
CA ALA A 163 -5.06 -0.89 14.03
C ALA A 163 -5.21 -1.60 15.39
N TRP A 164 -4.90 -2.90 15.44
CA TRP A 164 -4.86 -3.67 16.69
C TRP A 164 -3.89 -3.07 17.71
N ASN A 165 -2.66 -2.77 17.30
CA ASN A 165 -1.67 -2.17 18.19
C ASN A 165 -2.09 -0.77 18.69
N VAL A 166 -2.77 0.01 17.83
CA VAL A 166 -3.32 1.32 18.22
C VAL A 166 -4.41 1.15 19.27
N LEU A 167 -5.35 0.22 19.09
CA LEU A 167 -6.39 -0.08 20.09
C LEU A 167 -5.79 -0.60 21.39
N PHE A 168 -4.77 -1.46 21.32
CA PHE A 168 -4.07 -1.93 22.52
C PHE A 168 -3.47 -0.76 23.30
N ALA A 169 -2.82 0.20 22.63
CA ALA A 169 -2.30 1.39 23.31
C ALA A 169 -3.42 2.25 23.93
N LYS A 170 -4.60 2.33 23.31
CA LYS A 170 -5.76 3.03 23.90
C LYS A 170 -6.31 2.31 25.13
N GLU A 171 -6.40 0.99 25.09
CA GLU A 171 -6.86 0.20 26.24
C GLU A 171 -5.89 0.29 27.41
N VAL A 172 -4.58 0.25 27.13
CA VAL A 172 -3.57 0.48 28.17
C VAL A 172 -3.71 1.87 28.79
N LYS A 173 -3.98 2.92 27.99
CA LYS A 173 -4.25 4.26 28.53
C LYS A 173 -5.49 4.28 29.42
N ARG A 174 -6.59 3.65 29.00
CA ARG A 174 -7.81 3.56 29.81
C ARG A 174 -7.55 2.89 31.16
N ILE A 175 -6.80 1.78 31.16
CA ILE A 175 -6.42 1.06 32.39
C ILE A 175 -5.49 1.94 33.25
N CYS A 176 -4.51 2.63 32.68
CA CYS A 176 -3.66 3.54 33.43
C CYS A 176 -4.48 4.62 34.14
N ASP A 177 -5.49 5.19 33.48
CA ASP A 177 -6.38 6.21 34.07
C ASP A 177 -7.21 5.66 35.23
N GLU A 178 -7.68 4.41 35.12
CA GLU A 178 -8.42 3.72 36.18
C GLU A 178 -7.58 3.55 37.47
N PHE A 179 -6.27 3.30 37.31
CA PHE A 179 -5.34 3.13 38.43
C PHE A 179 -4.57 4.41 38.82
N GLY A 180 -4.80 5.54 38.13
CA GLY A 180 -4.06 6.79 38.36
C GLY A 180 -2.56 6.70 38.03
N LEU A 181 -2.19 5.90 37.03
CA LEU A 181 -0.81 5.64 36.61
C LEU A 181 -0.45 6.39 35.32
N ASP A 182 0.84 6.69 35.14
CA ASP A 182 1.35 7.28 33.89
C ASP A 182 1.49 6.22 32.78
N PHE A 183 1.01 6.55 31.58
CA PHE A 183 1.10 5.66 30.41
C PHE A 183 2.55 5.40 29.97
N GLY A 184 3.41 6.40 30.07
CA GLY A 184 4.83 6.28 29.75
C GLY A 184 5.52 5.26 30.65
N ASP A 185 5.28 5.36 31.95
CA ASP A 185 5.86 4.48 32.97
C ASP A 185 5.32 3.05 32.87
N VAL A 186 4.03 2.86 32.56
CA VAL A 186 3.41 1.53 32.45
C VAL A 186 3.72 0.85 31.12
N TYR A 187 3.67 1.58 30.01
CA TYR A 187 3.75 1.00 28.66
C TYR A 187 5.05 1.35 27.94
N THR A 188 5.37 2.63 27.84
CA THR A 188 6.40 3.10 26.89
C THR A 188 7.79 2.67 27.33
N VAL A 189 8.19 3.01 28.57
CA VAL A 189 9.53 2.73 29.09
C VAL A 189 9.78 1.22 29.19
N PRO A 190 8.91 0.40 29.83
CA PRO A 190 9.16 -1.03 29.96
C PRO A 190 9.24 -1.77 28.62
N ASN A 191 8.39 -1.43 27.63
CA ASN A 191 8.44 -2.09 26.32
C ASN A 191 9.67 -1.65 25.51
N GLN A 192 10.13 -0.41 25.64
CA GLN A 192 11.38 0.03 25.02
C GLN A 192 12.58 -0.72 25.60
N ASP A 193 12.65 -0.86 26.93
CA ASP A 193 13.76 -1.55 27.57
C ASP A 193 13.72 -3.07 27.33
N TYR A 194 12.52 -3.67 27.29
CA TYR A 194 12.30 -5.05 26.82
C TYR A 194 12.89 -5.24 25.42
N ASN A 195 12.54 -4.38 24.47
CA ASN A 195 13.01 -4.47 23.09
C ASN A 195 14.53 -4.30 23.00
N LYS A 196 15.10 -3.30 23.69
CA LYS A 196 16.57 -3.10 23.76
C LYS A 196 17.27 -4.35 24.30
N GLY A 197 16.71 -4.99 25.33
CA GLY A 197 17.24 -6.23 25.90
C GLY A 197 17.29 -7.37 24.87
N TYR A 198 16.19 -7.62 24.18
CA TYR A 198 16.14 -8.69 23.17
C TYR A 198 17.00 -8.40 21.94
N THR A 199 17.10 -7.14 21.50
CA THR A 199 18.04 -6.76 20.43
C THR A 199 19.49 -7.05 20.84
N LYS A 200 19.91 -6.73 22.09
CA LYS A 200 21.25 -7.05 22.60
C LYS A 200 21.55 -8.55 22.64
N LEU A 201 20.53 -9.36 22.89
CA LEU A 201 20.64 -10.83 22.88
C LEU A 201 20.61 -11.43 21.47
N GLY A 202 20.48 -10.62 20.41
CA GLY A 202 20.34 -11.10 19.03
C GLY A 202 19.00 -11.79 18.75
N LEU A 203 17.97 -11.51 19.56
CA LEU A 203 16.66 -12.18 19.53
C LEU A 203 15.57 -11.24 18.95
N GLU A 204 15.78 -10.70 17.75
CA GLU A 204 14.86 -9.72 17.14
C GLU A 204 13.42 -10.23 16.97
N ARG A 205 13.22 -11.56 16.80
CA ARG A 205 11.91 -12.17 16.58
C ARG A 205 10.86 -11.91 17.67
N VAL A 206 11.27 -11.47 18.86
CA VAL A 206 10.36 -11.21 19.99
C VAL A 206 10.22 -9.73 20.32
N VAL A 207 10.87 -8.84 19.55
CA VAL A 207 10.69 -7.39 19.64
C VAL A 207 9.25 -7.05 19.27
N ARG A 208 8.67 -6.08 20.00
CA ARG A 208 7.25 -5.72 19.90
C ARG A 208 7.11 -4.28 19.40
N PRO A 209 6.00 -3.92 18.73
CA PRO A 209 5.68 -2.52 18.46
C PRO A 209 5.53 -1.73 19.76
N VAL A 210 6.06 -0.50 19.78
CA VAL A 210 5.83 0.46 20.86
C VAL A 210 5.19 1.70 20.25
N LEU A 211 3.90 1.90 20.53
CA LEU A 211 3.14 3.03 19.99
C LEU A 211 2.92 4.13 21.02
N LYS A 212 2.72 5.36 20.56
CA LYS A 212 2.22 6.43 21.43
C LYS A 212 0.71 6.32 21.55
N TYR A 213 0.18 6.65 22.72
CA TYR A 213 -1.25 6.89 22.86
C TYR A 213 -1.67 8.07 21.96
N VAL A 214 -2.78 7.89 21.25
CA VAL A 214 -3.46 8.93 20.47
C VAL A 214 -4.90 8.97 20.94
N PRO A 215 -5.46 10.13 21.34
CA PRO A 215 -6.84 10.24 21.79
C PRO A 215 -7.87 10.10 20.66
N GLY A 216 -9.13 9.83 21.01
CA GLY A 216 -10.28 9.69 20.10
C GLY A 216 -10.31 8.39 19.31
N SER A 217 -11.30 8.15 18.46
CA SER A 217 -11.32 6.98 17.56
C SER A 217 -10.19 6.99 16.52
N ILE A 218 -9.85 5.81 16.01
CA ILE A 218 -9.01 5.65 14.82
C ILE A 218 -9.77 6.25 13.63
N GLY A 219 -9.33 7.42 13.18
CA GLY A 219 -9.84 8.09 11.99
C GLY A 219 -9.09 7.77 10.70
N GLY A 220 -9.34 8.59 9.67
CA GLY A 220 -8.72 8.47 8.36
C GLY A 220 -9.30 7.35 7.48
N HIS A 221 -8.73 7.18 6.29
CA HIS A 221 -9.31 6.34 5.24
C HIS A 221 -8.66 4.96 5.10
N CYS A 222 -7.70 4.61 5.96
CA CYS A 222 -6.91 3.38 5.83
C CYS A 222 -7.30 2.29 6.83
N LEU A 223 -7.23 2.55 8.13
CA LEU A 223 -7.20 1.47 9.11
C LEU A 223 -8.56 0.80 9.29
N ILE A 224 -9.57 1.56 9.71
CA ILE A 224 -10.93 1.04 9.90
C ILE A 224 -11.57 0.62 8.56
N PRO A 225 -11.49 1.43 7.47
CA PRO A 225 -12.06 1.01 6.19
C PRO A 225 -11.45 -0.29 5.64
N ASN A 226 -10.15 -0.54 5.83
CA ASN A 226 -9.57 -1.82 5.40
C ASN A 226 -10.04 -3.01 6.24
N CYS A 227 -10.44 -2.80 7.50
CA CYS A 227 -11.03 -3.87 8.32
C CYS A 227 -12.40 -4.32 7.79
N GLU A 228 -13.11 -3.47 7.05
CA GLU A 228 -14.37 -3.84 6.38
C GLU A 228 -14.15 -4.75 5.15
N LEU A 229 -12.92 -4.84 4.65
CA LEU A 229 -12.59 -5.64 3.47
C LEU A 229 -12.27 -7.12 3.78
N LEU A 230 -12.29 -7.48 5.07
CA LEU A 230 -12.02 -8.84 5.55
C LEU A 230 -12.95 -9.20 6.70
N ASP A 231 -13.74 -10.25 6.50
CA ASP A 231 -14.56 -10.87 7.52
C ASP A 231 -13.69 -11.77 8.42
N ALA A 232 -13.41 -11.32 9.64
CA ALA A 232 -12.61 -12.02 10.62
C ALA A 232 -12.91 -11.50 12.04
N TRP A 233 -12.85 -12.38 13.05
CA TRP A 233 -13.11 -11.98 14.44
C TRP A 233 -12.27 -10.78 14.90
N ILE A 234 -11.03 -10.67 14.42
CA ILE A 234 -10.12 -9.59 14.81
C ILE A 234 -10.53 -8.25 14.18
N THR A 235 -11.00 -8.26 12.92
CA THR A 235 -11.47 -7.03 12.27
C THR A 235 -12.77 -6.55 12.92
N ASP A 236 -13.66 -7.47 13.33
CA ASP A 236 -14.88 -7.12 14.06
C ASP A 236 -14.58 -6.51 15.43
N ILE A 237 -13.71 -7.14 16.22
CA ILE A 237 -13.30 -6.56 17.52
C ILE A 237 -12.68 -5.17 17.32
N ILE A 238 -11.82 -4.99 16.30
CA ILE A 238 -11.20 -3.70 16.03
C ILE A 238 -12.27 -2.65 15.73
N LYS A 239 -13.22 -2.96 14.82
CA LYS A 239 -14.28 -2.04 14.42
C LYS A 239 -15.18 -1.67 15.60
N ASP A 240 -15.58 -2.65 16.40
CA ASP A 240 -16.49 -2.42 17.53
C ASP A 240 -15.83 -1.64 18.64
N ARG A 241 -14.62 -2.03 19.05
CA ARG A 241 -13.87 -1.28 20.08
C ARG A 241 -13.52 0.13 19.65
N ASN A 242 -13.31 0.36 18.35
CA ASN A 242 -13.03 1.70 17.87
C ASN A 242 -14.21 2.68 18.01
N LYS A 243 -15.47 2.19 18.06
CA LYS A 243 -16.66 3.03 18.24
C LYS A 243 -16.80 3.57 19.67
N GLU A 244 -16.10 2.98 20.63
CA GLU A 244 -16.11 3.37 22.04
C GLU A 244 -15.17 4.56 22.36
N TYR A 245 -14.42 5.05 21.36
CA TYR A 245 -13.44 6.15 21.49
C TYR A 245 -13.78 7.34 20.59
#